data_AF-A0A8S3JIH4-F1
#
_entry.id   AF-A0A8S3JIH4-F1
#
_cell.length_a   1.000
_cell.length_b   1.000
_cell.length_c   1.000
_cell.angle_alpha   90.00
_cell.angle_beta   90.00
_cell.angle_gamma   90.00
#
_symmetry.space_group_name_H-M   'P 1'
#
loop_
_entity.id
_entity.type
_entity.pdbx_description
1 polymer ?
#
loop_
_entity_poly.entity_id
_entity_poly.type
_entity_poly.pdbx_seq_one_letter_code
_entity_poly.pdbx_strand_id
1 'polypeptide(L)'
;MPTTGISKFLDKLIRPIFDKHTRSTTFIDGVDLIHRLEAYTTNGHLIPKTYLCSLDITDLYTVLPQEESLDILIEFLLQYDYQKVQNIPIDIIRKLALIVIKENVFVYEKKFYRQVIGGAMGSAFTLTLANIFMWKWEKQ
;
A
#
# COMPACT_ATOMS: atom_id res chain seq x y z
N MET A 1 9.89 -6.63 -15.22
CA MET A 1 9.96 -7.82 -14.36
C MET A 1 8.99 -8.87 -14.88
N PRO A 2 9.24 -10.17 -14.67
CA PRO A 2 8.35 -11.24 -15.16
C PRO A 2 6.90 -11.10 -14.66
N THR A 3 6.74 -10.53 -13.47
CA THR A 3 5.45 -10.39 -12.77
C THR A 3 4.71 -9.08 -13.04
N THR A 4 5.19 -8.21 -13.94
CA THR A 4 4.60 -6.88 -14.19
C THR A 4 3.11 -6.95 -14.54
N GLY A 5 2.67 -7.96 -15.30
CA GLY A 5 1.26 -8.15 -15.64
C GLY A 5 0.38 -8.45 -14.43
N ILE A 6 0.82 -9.38 -13.57
CA ILE A 6 0.12 -9.76 -12.34
C ILE A 6 0.09 -8.59 -11.36
N SER A 7 1.21 -7.87 -11.23
CA SER A 7 1.30 -6.66 -10.40
C SER A 7 0.26 -5.61 -10.83
N LYS A 8 0.19 -5.26 -12.12
CA LYS A 8 -0.82 -4.32 -12.63
C LYS A 8 -2.25 -4.81 -12.44
N PHE A 9 -2.48 -6.12 -12.56
CA PHE A 9 -3.78 -6.72 -12.34
C PHE A 9 -4.23 -6.61 -10.88
N LEU A 10 -3.38 -7.02 -9.94
CA LEU A 10 -3.66 -6.90 -8.50
C LEU A 10 -3.84 -5.45 -8.08
N ASP A 11 -3.03 -4.53 -8.59
CA ASP A 11 -3.18 -3.11 -8.31
C ASP A 11 -4.55 -2.59 -8.74
N LYS A 12 -4.97 -2.87 -9.98
CA LYS A 12 -6.32 -2.50 -10.47
C LYS A 12 -7.46 -3.10 -9.65
N LEU A 13 -7.24 -4.28 -9.06
CA LEU A 13 -8.23 -4.99 -8.27
C LEU A 13 -8.35 -4.39 -6.86
N ILE A 14 -7.21 -4.11 -6.22
CA ILE A 14 -7.13 -3.81 -4.79
C ILE A 14 -7.09 -2.30 -4.53
N ARG A 15 -6.45 -1.50 -5.39
CA ARG A 15 -6.28 -0.05 -5.18
C ARG A 15 -7.62 0.69 -4.99
N PRO A 16 -8.68 0.44 -5.78
CA PRO A 16 -9.97 1.09 -5.56
C PRO A 16 -10.61 0.75 -4.20
N ILE A 17 -10.34 -0.45 -3.67
CA ILE A 17 -10.83 -0.87 -2.35
C ILE A 17 -10.07 -0.12 -1.26
N PHE A 18 -8.74 -0.04 -1.39
CA PHE A 18 -7.91 0.76 -0.50
C PHE A 18 -8.40 2.21 -0.46
N ASP A 19 -8.44 2.88 -1.61
CA ASP A 19 -8.80 4.30 -1.70
C ASP A 19 -10.20 4.57 -1.13
N LYS A 20 -11.17 3.65 -1.33
CA LYS A 20 -12.52 3.76 -0.77
C LYS A 20 -12.54 3.73 0.76
N HIS A 21 -11.76 2.83 1.37
CA HIS A 21 -11.83 2.56 2.81
C HIS A 21 -10.83 3.36 3.64
N THR A 22 -9.80 3.93 3.02
CA THR A 22 -8.77 4.74 3.70
C THR A 22 -8.82 6.22 3.33
N ARG A 23 -9.81 6.65 2.53
CA ARG A 23 -9.95 8.03 2.10
C ARG A 23 -9.86 9.02 3.25
N SER A 24 -10.47 8.75 4.41
CA SER A 24 -10.46 9.68 5.54
C SER A 24 -9.06 9.92 6.10
N THR A 25 -8.19 8.92 6.11
CA THR A 25 -6.85 9.00 6.72
C THR A 25 -5.74 9.27 5.71
N THR A 26 -5.95 9.00 4.42
CA THR A 26 -4.95 9.17 3.37
C THR A 26 -5.13 10.45 2.56
N PHE A 27 -4.05 11.23 2.44
CA PHE A 27 -3.94 12.35 1.51
C PHE A 27 -3.52 11.85 0.13
N ILE A 28 -4.22 12.31 -0.92
CA ILE A 28 -3.95 11.87 -2.30
C ILE A 28 -2.83 12.70 -2.93
N ASP A 29 -2.89 14.01 -2.74
CA ASP A 29 -1.95 14.98 -3.30
C ASP A 29 -1.96 16.28 -2.48
N GLY A 30 -1.14 17.25 -2.89
CA GLY A 30 -1.05 18.55 -2.23
C GLY A 30 -2.35 19.37 -2.30
N VAL A 31 -3.15 19.21 -3.35
CA VAL A 31 -4.42 19.93 -3.49
C VAL A 31 -5.46 19.38 -2.51
N ASP A 32 -5.52 18.05 -2.36
CA ASP A 32 -6.33 17.38 -1.35
C ASP A 32 -5.91 17.76 0.07
N LEU A 33 -4.60 17.86 0.33
CA LEU A 33 -4.09 18.34 1.63
C LEU A 33 -4.56 19.76 1.93
N ILE A 34 -4.44 20.69 0.98
CA ILE A 34 -4.86 22.10 1.15
C ILE A 34 -6.35 22.16 1.49
N HIS A 35 -7.22 21.51 0.71
CA HIS A 35 -8.66 21.51 0.96
C HIS A 35 -9.02 20.94 2.35
N ARG A 36 -8.30 19.90 2.80
CA ARG A 36 -8.50 19.32 4.14
C ARG A 36 -8.02 20.24 5.25
N LEU A 37 -6.91 20.96 5.05
CA LEU A 37 -6.43 21.95 6.01
C LEU A 37 -7.38 23.15 6.11
N GLU A 38 -7.95 23.60 5.00
CA GLU A 38 -8.99 24.64 4.98
C GLU A 38 -10.24 24.20 5.74
N ALA A 39 -10.70 22.97 5.52
CA ALA A 39 -11.81 22.39 6.27
C ALA A 39 -11.47 22.26 7.77
N TYR A 40 -10.27 21.81 8.11
CA TYR A 40 -9.78 21.70 9.49
C TYR A 40 -9.74 23.07 10.19
N THR A 41 -9.35 24.11 9.46
CA THR A 41 -9.35 25.50 9.93
C THR A 41 -10.78 26.04 10.10
N THR A 42 -11.65 25.82 9.11
CA THR A 42 -13.06 26.27 9.14
C THR A 42 -13.84 25.62 10.27
N ASN A 43 -13.53 24.37 10.60
CA ASN A 43 -14.11 23.64 11.74
C ASN A 43 -13.52 24.08 13.10
N GLY A 44 -12.61 25.05 13.13
CA GLY A 44 -12.02 25.60 14.35
C GLY A 44 -11.00 24.68 15.03
N HIS A 45 -10.51 23.64 14.35
CA HIS A 45 -9.54 22.72 14.94
C HIS A 45 -8.10 23.27 14.92
N LEU A 46 -7.79 24.22 14.02
CA LEU A 46 -6.50 24.90 13.97
C LEU A 46 -6.47 26.09 14.95
N ILE A 47 -5.87 25.90 16.11
CA ILE A 47 -5.73 26.92 17.16
C ILE A 47 -4.26 27.31 17.34
N PRO A 48 -3.93 28.42 18.03
CA PRO A 48 -2.53 28.84 18.23
C PRO A 48 -1.62 27.82 18.92
N LYS A 49 -2.20 26.80 19.58
CA LYS A 49 -1.46 25.70 20.23
C LYS A 49 -1.38 24.43 19.38
N THR A 50 -1.90 24.44 18.16
CA THR A 50 -1.81 23.30 17.24
C THR A 50 -0.41 23.25 16.66
N TYR A 51 0.24 22.09 16.77
CA TYR A 51 1.55 21.83 16.17
C TYR A 51 1.39 20.88 14.98
N LEU A 52 2.10 21.17 13.89
CA LEU A 52 2.23 20.26 12.78
C LEU A 52 3.47 19.39 13.00
N CYS A 53 3.26 18.07 13.04
CA CYS A 53 4.33 17.09 13.10
C CYS A 53 4.34 16.28 11.80
N SER A 54 5.50 16.10 11.20
CA SER A 54 5.70 15.21 10.06
C SER A 54 6.73 14.14 10.41
N LEU A 55 6.48 12.93 9.94
CA LEU A 55 7.34 11.77 10.09
C LEU A 55 7.63 11.28 8.67
N ASP A 56 8.91 11.02 8.38
CA ASP A 56 9.33 10.48 7.10
C ASP A 56 9.81 9.04 7.29
N ILE A 57 9.27 8.12 6.48
CA ILE A 57 9.60 6.70 6.54
C ILE A 57 10.56 6.41 5.40
N THR A 58 11.81 6.14 5.76
CA THR A 58 12.86 5.80 4.79
C THR A 58 12.65 4.41 4.23
N ASP A 59 12.84 4.26 2.91
CA ASP A 59 13.00 2.96 2.25
C ASP A 59 11.82 1.99 2.40
N LEU A 60 10.60 2.47 2.69
CA LEU A 60 9.41 1.64 2.95
C LEU A 60 9.28 0.45 1.98
N TYR A 61 9.40 0.70 0.68
CA TYR A 61 9.24 -0.32 -0.37
C TYR A 61 10.28 -1.44 -0.30
N THR A 62 11.53 -1.12 0.03
CA THR A 62 12.65 -2.08 0.01
C THR A 62 12.76 -2.84 1.33
N VAL A 63 12.14 -2.35 2.40
CA VAL A 63 12.18 -2.98 3.74
C VAL A 63 10.87 -3.65 4.16
N LEU A 64 9.80 -3.59 3.34
CA LEU A 64 8.53 -4.27 3.64
C LEU A 64 8.74 -5.76 3.98
N PRO A 65 8.35 -6.21 5.19
CA PRO A 65 8.41 -7.62 5.54
C PRO A 65 7.40 -8.39 4.70
N GLN A 66 7.89 -9.24 3.79
CA GLN A 66 7.08 -9.78 2.69
C GLN A 66 5.87 -10.61 3.15
N GLU A 67 6.07 -11.57 4.06
CA GLU A 67 4.96 -12.42 4.54
C GLU A 67 3.96 -11.61 5.38
N GLU A 68 4.45 -10.79 6.30
CA GLU A 68 3.61 -9.91 7.12
C GLU A 68 2.78 -8.97 6.25
N SER A 69 3.37 -8.39 5.20
CA SER A 69 2.65 -7.52 4.27
C SER A 69 1.52 -8.26 3.56
N LEU A 70 1.72 -9.53 3.19
CA LEU A 70 0.69 -10.36 2.60
C LEU A 70 -0.41 -10.71 3.59
N ASP A 71 -0.07 -10.94 4.85
CA ASP A 71 -1.05 -11.22 5.90
C ASP A 71 -1.87 -9.97 6.23
N ILE A 72 -1.23 -8.80 6.31
CA ILE A 72 -1.90 -7.50 6.49
C ILE A 72 -2.82 -7.19 5.31
N LEU A 73 -2.44 -7.53 4.07
CA LEU A 73 -3.34 -7.41 2.91
C LEU A 73 -4.62 -8.22 3.10
N ILE A 74 -4.51 -9.46 3.58
CA ILE A 74 -5.67 -10.32 3.79
C ILE A 74 -6.50 -9.84 4.97
N GLU A 75 -5.85 -9.40 6.04
CA GLU A 75 -6.52 -8.75 7.17
C GLU A 75 -7.32 -7.53 6.72
N PHE A 76 -6.72 -6.66 5.90
CA PHE A 76 -7.36 -5.49 5.34
C PHE A 76 -8.63 -5.86 4.55
N LEU A 77 -8.54 -6.84 3.65
CA LEU A 77 -9.68 -7.26 2.84
C LEU A 77 -10.79 -7.87 3.71
N LEU A 78 -10.44 -8.73 4.66
CA LEU A 78 -11.38 -9.35 5.59
C LEU A 78 -12.05 -8.33 6.51
N GLN A 79 -11.32 -7.32 6.98
CA GLN A 79 -11.86 -6.25 7.83
C GLN A 79 -13.02 -5.48 7.15
N TYR A 80 -13.04 -5.43 5.82
CA TYR A 80 -14.11 -4.79 5.05
C TYR A 80 -15.02 -5.80 4.33
N ASP A 81 -15.14 -7.01 4.89
CA ASP A 81 -16.04 -8.09 4.46
C ASP A 81 -15.79 -8.63 3.04
N TYR A 82 -14.58 -8.44 2.50
CA TYR A 82 -14.19 -9.02 1.20
C TYR A 82 -13.71 -10.46 1.37
N GLN A 83 -14.61 -11.42 1.14
CA GLN A 83 -14.24 -12.84 0.96
C GLN A 83 -13.78 -13.14 -0.48
N LYS A 84 -14.18 -12.29 -1.42
CA LYS A 84 -13.79 -12.32 -2.84
C LYS A 84 -13.71 -10.89 -3.36
N VAL A 85 -12.82 -10.65 -4.32
CA VAL A 85 -12.76 -9.38 -5.06
C VAL A 85 -12.98 -9.66 -6.54
N GLN A 86 -14.04 -9.09 -7.12
CA GLN A 86 -14.47 -9.37 -8.51
C GLN A 86 -14.54 -10.89 -8.81
N ASN A 87 -15.19 -11.65 -7.93
CA ASN A 87 -15.31 -13.11 -7.97
C ASN A 87 -14.01 -13.91 -7.73
N ILE A 88 -12.88 -13.24 -7.48
CA ILE A 88 -11.61 -13.91 -7.18
C ILE A 88 -11.51 -14.12 -5.67
N PRO A 89 -11.38 -15.37 -5.19
CA PRO A 89 -11.19 -15.67 -3.77
C PRO A 89 -9.94 -15.01 -3.18
N ILE A 90 -10.01 -14.60 -1.91
CA ILE A 90 -8.88 -13.97 -1.22
C ILE A 90 -7.63 -14.86 -1.15
N ASP A 91 -7.76 -16.19 -1.11
CA ASP A 91 -6.62 -17.09 -1.10
C ASP A 91 -5.87 -17.06 -2.44
N ILE A 92 -6.59 -16.89 -3.55
CA ILE A 92 -6.01 -16.69 -4.88
C ILE A 92 -5.34 -15.32 -4.97
N ILE A 93 -5.96 -14.27 -4.42
CA ILE A 93 -5.34 -12.93 -4.33
C ILE A 93 -4.03 -13.01 -3.54
N ARG A 94 -4.01 -13.69 -2.38
CA ARG A 94 -2.79 -13.91 -1.58
C ARG A 94 -1.71 -14.63 -2.37
N LYS A 95 -2.06 -15.70 -3.10
CA LYS A 95 -1.12 -16.48 -3.94
C LYS A 95 -0.53 -15.64 -5.07
N LEU A 96 -1.36 -14.85 -5.76
CA LEU A 96 -0.90 -13.95 -6.82
C LEU A 96 0.03 -12.87 -6.26
N ALA A 97 -0.33 -12.28 -5.11
CA ALA A 97 0.48 -11.29 -4.42
C ALA A 97 1.84 -11.87 -3.98
N LEU A 98 1.85 -13.09 -3.46
CA LEU A 98 3.07 -13.82 -3.10
C LEU A 98 3.99 -13.98 -4.31
N ILE A 99 3.46 -14.37 -5.47
CA ILE A 99 4.25 -14.48 -6.71
C ILE A 99 4.88 -13.13 -7.08
N VAL A 100 4.10 -12.03 -7.03
CA VAL A 100 4.61 -10.70 -7.38
C VAL A 100 5.76 -10.27 -6.47
N ILE A 101 5.67 -10.57 -5.18
CA ILE A 101 6.68 -10.16 -4.19
C ILE A 101 7.91 -11.07 -4.21
N LYS A 102 7.73 -12.39 -4.33
CA LYS A 102 8.83 -13.38 -4.26
C LYS A 102 9.61 -13.50 -5.56
N GLU A 103 8.93 -13.41 -6.71
CA GLU A 103 9.55 -13.52 -8.03
C GLU A 103 10.04 -12.15 -8.55
N ASN A 104 10.56 -11.34 -7.63
CA ASN A 104 11.17 -10.07 -7.91
C ASN A 104 12.67 -10.26 -8.16
N VAL A 105 13.05 -10.20 -9.44
CA VAL A 105 14.42 -10.37 -9.91
C VAL A 105 14.89 -9.14 -10.68
N PHE A 106 16.14 -8.77 -10.50
CA PHE A 106 16.81 -7.69 -11.21
C PHE A 106 18.21 -8.08 -11.65
N VAL A 107 18.74 -7.37 -12.63
CA VAL A 107 20.09 -7.61 -13.18
C VAL A 107 20.97 -6.43 -12.79
N TYR A 108 22.12 -6.73 -12.20
CA TYR A 108 23.16 -5.74 -11.89
C TYR A 108 24.52 -6.34 -12.27
N GLU A 109 25.34 -5.58 -13.00
CA GLU A 109 26.64 -6.06 -13.51
C GLU A 109 26.60 -7.43 -14.19
N LYS A 110 25.59 -7.66 -15.04
CA LYS A 110 25.34 -8.94 -15.75
C LYS A 110 25.09 -10.15 -14.84
N LYS A 111 24.83 -9.94 -13.55
CA LYS A 111 24.43 -10.96 -12.59
C LYS A 111 22.95 -10.82 -12.25
N PHE A 112 22.27 -11.94 -12.09
CA PHE A 112 20.87 -11.99 -11.65
C PHE A 112 20.81 -12.02 -10.13
N TYR A 113 19.96 -11.16 -9.57
CA TYR A 113 19.68 -11.10 -8.15
C TYR A 113 18.18 -11.27 -7.93
N ARG A 114 17.82 -11.97 -6.86
CA ARG A 114 16.45 -12.03 -6.36
C ARG A 114 16.36 -11.21 -5.09
N GLN A 115 15.41 -10.29 -5.04
CA GLN A 115 15.16 -9.48 -3.87
C GLN A 115 14.47 -10.33 -2.79
N VAL A 116 15.07 -10.40 -1.60
CA VAL A 116 14.60 -11.26 -0.49
C VAL A 116 13.73 -10.54 0.54
N ILE A 117 13.75 -9.20 0.52
CA ILE A 117 13.00 -8.32 1.42
C ILE A 117 12.40 -7.17 0.60
N GLY A 118 11.24 -6.67 1.03
CA GLY A 118 10.54 -5.60 0.32
C GLY A 118 9.92 -6.08 -0.98
N GLY A 119 9.50 -5.11 -1.78
CA GLY A 119 8.99 -5.32 -3.13
C GLY A 119 9.78 -4.56 -4.18
N ALA A 120 9.40 -4.84 -5.42
CA ALA A 120 9.98 -4.23 -6.60
C ALA A 120 9.72 -2.73 -6.65
N MET A 121 10.78 -1.91 -6.71
CA MET A 121 10.60 -0.49 -7.04
C MET A 121 9.91 -0.35 -8.40
N GLY A 122 8.88 0.50 -8.47
CA GLY A 122 8.08 0.71 -9.68
C GLY A 122 7.04 -0.37 -9.98
N SER A 123 6.88 -1.39 -9.13
CA SER A 123 5.75 -2.32 -9.20
C SER A 123 4.48 -1.63 -8.69
N ALA A 124 3.45 -1.58 -9.54
CA ALA A 124 2.16 -0.97 -9.22
C ALA A 124 1.55 -1.57 -7.94
N PHE A 125 1.54 -2.90 -7.84
CA PHE A 125 1.01 -3.58 -6.67
C PHE A 125 1.82 -3.31 -5.39
N THR A 126 3.15 -3.12 -5.50
CA THR A 126 3.99 -2.87 -4.32
C THR A 126 3.64 -1.55 -3.66
N LEU A 127 3.29 -0.51 -4.43
CA LEU A 127 2.76 0.75 -3.90
C LEU A 127 1.46 0.53 -3.11
N THR A 128 0.51 -0.18 -3.69
CA THR A 128 -0.78 -0.43 -3.03
C THR A 128 -0.59 -1.27 -1.76
N LEU A 129 0.31 -2.24 -1.78
CA LEU A 129 0.65 -3.04 -0.61
C LEU A 129 1.34 -2.22 0.49
N ALA A 130 2.27 -1.33 0.13
CA ALA A 130 2.92 -0.42 1.08
C ALA A 130 1.91 0.48 1.79
N ASN A 131 0.95 1.02 1.04
CA ASN A 131 -0.12 1.84 1.60
C ASN A 131 -1.02 1.05 2.57
N ILE A 132 -1.34 -0.21 2.24
CA ILE A 132 -2.10 -1.10 3.12
C ILE A 132 -1.31 -1.44 4.39
N PHE A 133 0.00 -1.67 4.26
CA PHE A 133 0.89 -1.87 5.41
C PHE A 133 0.86 -0.65 6.34
N MET A 134 0.97 0.56 5.78
CA MET A 134 0.89 1.80 6.55
C MET A 134 -0.45 1.99 7.23
N TRP A 135 -1.56 1.65 6.55
CA TRP A 135 -2.89 1.68 7.16
C TRP A 135 -2.99 0.80 8.42
N LYS A 136 -2.28 -0.33 8.47
CA LYS A 136 -2.22 -1.17 9.68
C LYS A 136 -1.33 -0.55 10.74
N TRP A 137 -0.17 -0.02 10.34
CA TRP A 137 0.79 0.63 11.22
C TRP A 137 0.20 1.86 11.93
N GLU A 138 -0.57 2.69 11.22
CA GLU A 138 -1.24 3.88 11.75
C GLU A 138 -2.32 3.59 12.82
N LYS A 139 -2.77 2.33 12.93
CA LYS A 139 -3.81 1.90 13.89
C LYS A 139 -3.26 1.26 15.16
N GLN A 140 -1.95 1.00 15.21
CA GLN A 140 -1.27 0.47 16.40
C GLN A 140 -0.91 1.61 17.34
#